data_AF-A0A8J6YRN6-F1
#
_entry.id   AF-A0A8J6YRN6-F1
#
_cell.length_a   1.000
_cell.length_b   1.000
_cell.length_c   1.000
_cell.angle_alpha   90.00
_cell.angle_beta   90.00
_cell.angle_gamma   90.00
#
_symmetry.space_group_name_H-M   'P 1'
#
loop_
_entity.id
_entity.type
_entity.pdbx_description
1 polymer ?
#
loop_
_entity_poly.entity_id
_entity_poly.type
_entity_poly.pdbx_seq_one_letter_code
_entity_poly.pdbx_strand_id
1 'polypeptide(L)'
;MSNEGKVLLISYLFPPIAGGGVPRPLKMVKYLPQYGWNPVVLTVDPRYHASLDESLLQQIPDLTPIYRAREFNPYESINRLRTSSRQESARRREQKPGDQAAAIQDTRSRGGAYPKKEGSSWVEGVKRGLFKVLKKGKNWILIPD
;
A
#
# COMPACT_ATOMS: atom_id res chain seq x y z
N MET A 1 37.38 2.39 14.84
CA MET A 1 36.31 1.54 14.29
C MET A 1 35.12 2.45 14.01
N SER A 2 34.89 2.82 12.75
CA SER A 2 33.68 3.57 12.38
C SER A 2 32.48 2.68 12.73
N ASN A 3 31.64 3.15 13.64
CA ASN A 3 30.46 2.41 14.07
C ASN A 3 29.42 2.53 12.95
N GLU A 4 29.51 1.66 11.94
CA GLU A 4 28.59 1.67 10.81
C GLU A 4 27.19 1.23 11.27
N GLY A 5 26.27 2.19 11.35
CA GLY A 5 24.90 1.94 11.75
C GLY A 5 24.09 1.37 10.59
N LYS A 6 23.17 0.44 10.86
CA LYS A 6 22.17 -0.01 9.87
C LYS A 6 20.84 0.70 10.10
N VAL A 7 20.18 1.09 9.02
CA VAL A 7 18.86 1.73 9.08
C VAL A 7 17.90 1.06 8.08
N LEU A 8 16.71 0.71 8.56
CA LEU A 8 15.63 0.20 7.72
C LEU A 8 14.73 1.37 7.31
N LEU A 9 14.72 1.70 6.02
CA LEU A 9 13.79 2.64 5.42
C LEU A 9 12.57 1.88 4.88
N ILE A 10 11.39 2.22 5.37
CA ILE A 10 10.12 1.67 4.87
C ILE A 10 9.40 2.79 4.14
N SER A 11 9.30 2.71 2.83
CA SER A 11 8.59 3.71 2.02
C SER A 11 7.74 3.04 0.96
N TYR A 12 6.50 3.51 0.83
CA TYR A 12 5.57 2.98 -0.16
C TYR A 12 5.96 3.41 -1.58
N LEU A 13 6.46 4.64 -1.74
CA LEU A 13 6.83 5.21 -3.04
C LEU A 13 8.34 5.24 -3.16
N PHE A 14 8.91 4.22 -3.81
CA PHE A 14 10.36 4.10 -4.00
C PHE A 14 10.67 3.67 -5.45
N PRO A 15 11.79 4.14 -6.05
CA PRO A 15 12.15 3.77 -7.43
C PRO A 15 12.07 2.27 -7.64
N PRO A 16 11.64 1.74 -8.80
CA PRO A 16 11.41 2.48 -10.04
C PRO A 16 10.06 3.21 -10.09
N ILE A 17 9.24 3.20 -9.03
CA ILE A 17 7.99 3.97 -9.00
C ILE A 17 8.34 5.46 -9.19
N ALA A 18 7.62 6.12 -10.10
CA ALA A 18 7.73 7.56 -10.33
C ALA A 18 6.59 8.30 -9.62
N GLY A 19 6.88 9.46 -9.02
CA GLY A 19 5.87 10.28 -8.34
C GLY A 19 6.47 11.28 -7.36
N GLY A 20 5.67 12.26 -6.93
CA GLY A 20 6.14 13.34 -6.05
C GLY A 20 6.64 12.89 -4.67
N GLY A 21 6.26 11.70 -4.20
CA GLY A 21 6.73 11.13 -2.93
C GLY A 21 8.07 10.40 -3.01
N VAL A 22 8.60 10.17 -4.21
CA VAL A 22 9.84 9.39 -4.44
C VAL A 22 11.14 10.15 -4.13
N PRO A 23 11.26 11.47 -4.41
CA PRO A 23 12.52 12.18 -4.24
C PRO A 23 13.08 12.14 -2.81
N ARG A 24 12.22 12.23 -1.78
CA ARG A 24 12.64 12.26 -0.38
C ARG A 24 13.31 10.95 0.07
N PRO A 25 12.66 9.78 -0.02
CA PRO A 25 13.28 8.52 0.36
C PRO A 25 14.48 8.18 -0.53
N LEU A 26 14.43 8.53 -1.83
CA LEU A 26 15.57 8.34 -2.74
C LEU A 26 16.81 9.13 -2.29
N LYS A 27 16.67 10.44 -2.03
CA LYS A 27 17.81 11.25 -1.57
C LYS A 27 18.33 10.77 -0.21
N MET A 28 17.43 10.34 0.68
CA MET A 28 17.84 9.81 1.98
C MET A 28 18.72 8.56 1.82
N VAL A 29 18.32 7.58 1.00
CA VAL A 29 19.13 6.41 0.69
C VAL A 29 20.46 6.79 0.02
N LYS A 30 20.44 7.76 -0.89
CA LYS A 30 21.65 8.23 -1.59
C LYS A 30 22.70 8.83 -0.65
N TYR A 31 22.29 9.59 0.37
CA TYR A 31 23.21 10.36 1.21
C TYR A 31 23.52 9.70 2.57
N LEU A 32 22.67 8.82 3.09
CA LEU A 32 22.90 8.14 4.38
C LEU A 32 24.29 7.46 4.50
N PRO A 33 24.82 6.78 3.47
CA PRO A 33 26.15 6.18 3.52
C PRO A 33 27.26 7.19 3.83
N GLN A 34 27.12 8.45 3.42
CA GLN A 34 28.10 9.52 3.67
C GLN A 34 28.18 9.90 5.16
N TYR A 35 27.18 9.51 5.96
CA TYR A 35 27.12 9.74 7.40
C TYR A 35 27.38 8.46 8.21
N GLY A 36 27.91 7.41 7.58
CA GLY A 36 28.20 6.13 8.25
C GLY A 36 26.96 5.26 8.51
N TRP A 37 25.86 5.51 7.79
CA TRP A 37 24.64 4.71 7.88
C TRP A 37 24.44 3.88 6.61
N ASN A 38 24.22 2.58 6.80
CA ASN A 38 23.96 1.62 5.73
C ASN A 38 22.44 1.40 5.60
N PRO A 39 21.77 2.00 4.58
CA PRO A 39 20.34 1.86 4.40
C PRO A 39 19.96 0.49 3.84
N VAL A 40 18.83 -0.03 4.33
CA VAL A 40 18.10 -1.17 3.78
C VAL A 40 16.68 -0.69 3.48
N VAL A 41 16.17 -0.95 2.29
CA VAL A 41 14.86 -0.44 1.86
C VAL A 41 13.84 -1.57 1.82
N LEU A 42 12.67 -1.34 2.43
CA LEU A 42 11.47 -2.13 2.24
C LEU A 42 10.42 -1.27 1.56
N THR A 43 9.91 -1.73 0.42
CA THR A 43 8.95 -0.98 -0.39
C THR A 43 7.99 -1.92 -1.11
N VAL A 44 6.99 -1.37 -1.80
CA VAL A 44 6.01 -2.16 -2.55
C VAL A 44 6.58 -2.61 -3.90
N ASP A 45 6.09 -3.74 -4.40
CA ASP A 45 6.36 -4.20 -5.75
C ASP A 45 5.86 -3.15 -6.78
N PRO A 46 6.71 -2.71 -7.73
CA PRO A 46 6.33 -1.69 -8.70
C PRO A 46 5.16 -2.07 -9.61
N ARG A 47 4.81 -3.37 -9.73
CA ARG A 47 3.67 -3.84 -10.55
C ARG A 47 2.32 -3.26 -10.13
N TYR A 48 2.21 -2.77 -8.90
CA TYR A 48 1.00 -2.12 -8.38
C TYR A 48 0.89 -0.64 -8.76
N HIS A 49 1.85 -0.10 -9.52
CA HIS A 49 1.91 1.31 -9.91
C HIS A 49 2.04 1.47 -11.43
N ALA A 50 1.35 2.49 -11.98
CA ALA A 50 1.32 2.75 -13.42
C ALA A 50 2.56 3.50 -13.94
N SER A 51 3.12 4.40 -13.12
CA SER A 51 4.24 5.26 -13.52
C SER A 51 5.55 4.70 -13.02
N LEU A 52 6.41 4.27 -13.94
CA LEU A 52 7.73 3.73 -13.65
C LEU A 52 8.82 4.52 -14.39
N ASP A 53 9.93 4.77 -13.70
CA ASP A 53 11.14 5.40 -14.22
C ASP A 53 12.36 4.66 -13.66
N GLU A 54 12.98 3.83 -14.50
CA GLU A 54 14.16 3.05 -14.14
C GLU A 54 15.42 3.92 -13.97
N SER A 55 15.46 5.12 -14.55
CA SER A 55 16.60 6.02 -14.42
C SER A 55 16.83 6.45 -12.97
N LEU A 56 15.78 6.44 -12.14
CA LEU A 56 15.86 6.74 -10.72
C LEU A 56 16.68 5.71 -9.93
N LEU A 57 16.78 4.47 -10.41
CA LEU A 57 17.61 3.43 -9.79
C LEU A 57 19.11 3.77 -9.89
N GLN A 58 19.53 4.48 -10.93
CA GLN A 58 20.92 4.91 -11.12
C GLN A 58 21.39 5.93 -10.07
N GLN A 59 20.45 6.53 -9.32
CA GLN A 59 20.76 7.44 -8.22
C GLN A 59 21.02 6.72 -6.89
N ILE A 60 20.78 5.40 -6.84
CA ILE A 60 20.91 4.56 -5.65
C ILE A 60 22.30 3.92 -5.64
N PRO A 61 23.01 3.90 -4.50
CA PRO A 61 24.27 3.15 -4.39
C PRO A 61 24.06 1.66 -4.65
N ASP A 62 24.91 1.04 -5.48
CA ASP A 62 24.77 -0.34 -5.97
C ASP A 62 24.60 -1.40 -4.87
N LEU A 63 25.22 -1.19 -3.71
CA LEU A 63 25.19 -2.11 -2.58
C LEU A 63 23.95 -1.96 -1.68
N THR A 64 23.00 -1.09 -2.02
CA THR A 64 21.80 -0.85 -1.23
C THR A 64 20.81 -2.01 -1.36
N PRO A 65 20.50 -2.76 -0.30
CA PRO A 65 19.50 -3.83 -0.38
C PRO A 65 18.09 -3.24 -0.47
N ILE A 66 17.33 -3.64 -1.50
CA ILE A 66 15.94 -3.22 -1.70
C ILE A 66 15.04 -4.46 -1.74
N TYR A 67 14.15 -4.56 -0.76
CA TYR A 67 13.17 -5.63 -0.63
C TYR A 67 11.79 -5.14 -1.09
N ARG A 68 11.14 -5.92 -1.95
CA ARG A 68 9.81 -5.64 -2.49
C ARG A 68 8.76 -6.53 -1.84
N ALA A 69 7.75 -5.91 -1.25
CA ALA A 69 6.60 -6.59 -0.68
C ALA A 69 5.37 -6.46 -1.58
N ARG A 70 4.48 -7.45 -1.52
CA ARG A 70 3.19 -7.40 -2.21
C ARG A 70 2.27 -6.38 -1.53
N GLU A 71 1.52 -5.61 -2.31
CA GLU A 71 0.50 -4.72 -1.76
C GLU A 71 -0.63 -5.55 -1.14
N PHE A 72 -1.07 -5.15 0.05
CA PHE A 72 -2.30 -5.65 0.65
C PHE A 72 -3.43 -4.65 0.38
N ASN A 73 -4.28 -4.94 -0.61
CA ASN A 73 -5.43 -4.12 -0.95
C ASN A 73 -6.75 -4.74 -0.41
N PRO A 74 -7.28 -4.25 0.73
CA PRO A 74 -8.52 -4.77 1.29
C PRO A 74 -9.76 -4.42 0.43
N TYR A 75 -9.71 -3.36 -0.37
CA TYR A 75 -10.84 -2.93 -1.20
C TYR A 75 -11.09 -3.87 -2.39
N GLU A 76 -10.04 -4.35 -3.05
CA GLU A 76 -10.19 -5.35 -4.11
C GLU A 76 -10.77 -6.66 -3.57
N SER A 77 -10.34 -7.07 -2.39
CA SER A 77 -10.83 -8.28 -1.72
C SER A 77 -12.34 -8.20 -1.43
N ILE A 78 -12.81 -7.06 -0.94
CA ILE A 78 -14.24 -6.81 -0.67
C ILE A 78 -15.05 -6.75 -1.98
N ASN A 79 -14.53 -6.12 -3.02
CA ASN A 79 -15.21 -6.04 -4.32
C ASN A 79 -15.34 -7.42 -4.98
N ARG A 80 -14.34 -8.29 -4.85
CA ARG A 80 -14.38 -9.66 -5.37
C ARG A 80 -15.46 -10.54 -4.68
N LEU A 81 -15.72 -10.28 -3.40
CA LEU A 81 -16.81 -10.92 -2.64
C LEU A 81 -18.19 -10.34 -3.01
N ARG A 82 -18.25 -9.05 -3.39
CA ARG A 82 -19.48 -8.41 -3.87
C ARG A 82 -19.89 -8.85 -5.27
N THR A 83 -18.92 -9.08 -6.18
CA THR A 83 -19.24 -9.53 -7.55
C THR A 83 -19.73 -10.97 -7.59
N SER A 84 -19.18 -11.83 -6.74
CA SER A 84 -19.62 -13.23 -6.58
C SER A 84 -21.04 -13.32 -6.02
N SER A 85 -21.38 -12.55 -4.98
CA SER A 85 -22.77 -12.50 -4.47
C SER A 85 -23.78 -11.91 -5.46
N ARG A 86 -23.35 -11.01 -6.36
CA ARG A 86 -24.20 -10.45 -7.43
C ARG A 86 -24.47 -11.45 -8.56
N GLN A 87 -23.50 -12.28 -8.92
CA GLN A 87 -23.69 -13.40 -9.86
C GLN A 87 -24.60 -14.48 -9.27
N GLU A 88 -24.42 -14.81 -7.99
CA GLU A 88 -25.29 -15.74 -7.25
C GLU A 88 -26.76 -15.25 -7.27
N SER A 89 -26.97 -13.96 -7.00
CA SER A 89 -28.30 -13.32 -6.99
C SER A 89 -28.96 -13.29 -8.38
N ALA A 90 -28.17 -13.11 -9.45
CA ALA A 90 -28.65 -13.12 -10.83
C ALA A 90 -29.07 -14.52 -11.28
N ARG A 91 -28.25 -15.55 -10.99
CA ARG A 91 -28.58 -16.97 -11.23
C ARG A 91 -29.82 -17.42 -10.47
N ARG A 92 -30.01 -16.92 -9.25
CA ARG A 92 -31.21 -17.20 -8.42
C ARG A 92 -32.47 -16.50 -8.93
N ARG A 93 -32.34 -15.43 -9.73
CA ARG A 93 -33.45 -14.75 -10.41
C ARG A 93 -33.84 -15.44 -11.71
N GLU A 94 -32.88 -15.99 -12.45
CA GLU A 94 -33.16 -16.77 -13.67
C GLU A 94 -33.88 -18.11 -13.39
N GLN A 95 -33.73 -18.67 -12.19
CA GLN A 95 -34.43 -19.90 -11.78
C GLN A 95 -35.87 -19.72 -11.27
N LYS A 96 -36.39 -18.49 -11.20
CA LYS A 96 -37.81 -18.24 -10.84
C LYS A 96 -38.63 -17.95 -12.10
N PRO A 97 -39.46 -18.88 -12.59
CA PRO A 97 -40.44 -18.55 -13.61
C PRO A 97 -41.63 -17.84 -12.97
N GLY A 98 -42.04 -16.72 -13.56
CA GLY A 98 -43.29 -16.04 -13.25
C GLY A 98 -43.16 -14.95 -12.19
N ASP A 99 -42.88 -13.72 -12.63
CA ASP A 99 -43.53 -12.49 -12.15
C ASP A 99 -42.94 -11.30 -12.94
N GLN A 100 -43.46 -11.11 -14.15
CA GLN A 100 -43.24 -9.89 -14.93
C GLN A 100 -44.32 -8.87 -14.55
N ALA A 101 -44.06 -8.04 -13.55
CA ALA A 101 -44.74 -6.75 -13.38
C ALA A 101 -44.06 -5.92 -12.27
N ALA A 102 -43.12 -5.06 -12.66
CA ALA A 102 -42.84 -3.75 -12.03
C ALA A 102 -41.45 -3.25 -12.49
N ALA A 103 -41.36 -2.91 -13.77
CA ALA A 103 -40.38 -1.94 -14.21
C ALA A 103 -41.09 -0.59 -14.23
N ILE A 104 -40.50 0.41 -13.56
CA ILE A 104 -40.29 1.80 -14.00
C ILE A 104 -40.28 2.75 -12.79
N GLN A 105 -39.29 3.65 -12.81
CA GLN A 105 -39.03 4.82 -11.95
C GLN A 105 -38.31 4.58 -10.63
N ASP A 106 -36.97 4.62 -10.69
CA ASP A 106 -36.24 5.60 -9.87
C ASP A 106 -34.88 5.95 -10.50
N THR A 107 -34.91 6.90 -11.43
CA THR A 107 -33.71 7.62 -11.89
C THR A 107 -33.77 9.03 -11.34
N ARG A 108 -33.20 9.27 -10.15
CA ARG A 108 -32.75 10.59 -9.71
C ARG A 108 -31.68 10.46 -8.60
N SER A 109 -30.53 11.07 -8.87
CA SER A 109 -29.59 11.59 -7.87
C SER A 109 -28.77 10.60 -7.04
N ARG A 110 -27.81 9.88 -7.65
CA ARG A 110 -26.66 9.33 -6.90
C ARG A 110 -25.54 10.37 -6.80
N GLY A 111 -25.64 11.23 -5.79
CA GLY A 111 -24.43 11.80 -5.19
C GLY A 111 -23.62 10.66 -4.59
N GLY A 112 -22.40 10.46 -5.09
CA GLY A 112 -21.48 9.46 -4.57
C GLY A 112 -21.06 9.81 -3.16
N ALA A 113 -21.75 9.26 -2.16
CA ALA A 113 -21.32 9.34 -0.77
C ALA A 113 -20.02 8.54 -0.61
N TYR A 114 -18.91 9.22 -0.38
CA TYR A 114 -17.69 8.59 0.12
C TYR A 114 -18.02 7.88 1.44
N PRO A 115 -17.74 6.57 1.59
CA PRO A 115 -18.02 5.87 2.83
C PRO A 115 -17.19 6.50 3.96
N LYS A 116 -17.90 7.04 4.94
CA LYS A 116 -17.34 7.66 6.14
C LYS A 116 -16.51 6.61 6.88
N LYS A 117 -15.22 6.92 7.08
CA LYS A 117 -14.21 6.05 7.71
C LYS A 117 -14.70 5.57 9.08
N GLU A 118 -14.99 4.28 9.19
CA GLU A 118 -15.07 3.58 10.47
C GLU A 118 -13.67 3.04 10.77
N GLY A 119 -13.05 3.61 11.80
CA GLY A 119 -11.67 3.31 12.20
C GLY A 119 -11.48 1.80 12.41
N SER A 120 -10.69 1.19 11.54
CA SER A 120 -10.40 -0.22 11.54
C SER A 120 -9.56 -0.61 12.76
N SER A 121 -10.24 -1.06 13.82
CA SER A 121 -9.68 -1.61 15.07
C SER A 121 -8.51 -2.58 14.86
N TRP A 122 -8.54 -3.35 13.76
CA TRP A 122 -7.46 -4.26 13.40
C TRP A 122 -6.17 -3.54 12.97
N VAL A 123 -6.27 -2.39 12.29
CA VAL A 123 -5.10 -1.56 11.93
C VAL A 123 -4.42 -1.03 13.19
N GLU A 124 -5.20 -0.66 14.21
CA GLU A 124 -4.64 -0.27 15.52
C GLU A 124 -4.01 -1.47 16.25
N GLY A 125 -4.58 -2.68 16.12
CA GLY A 125 -3.99 -3.91 16.62
C GLY A 125 -2.64 -4.24 15.98
N VAL A 126 -2.55 -4.14 14.65
CA VAL A 126 -1.31 -4.34 13.88
C VAL A 126 -0.29 -3.27 14.22
N LYS A 127 -0.70 -1.99 14.28
CA LYS A 127 0.17 -0.90 14.71
C LYS A 127 0.73 -1.15 16.09
N ARG A 128 -0.08 -1.55 17.07
CA ARG A 128 0.38 -1.85 18.45
C ARG A 128 1.33 -3.04 18.50
N GLY A 129 1.04 -4.11 17.75
CA GLY A 129 1.89 -5.29 17.66
C GLY A 129 3.25 -4.95 17.05
N LEU A 130 3.24 -4.23 15.93
CA LEU A 130 4.43 -3.71 15.29
C LEU A 130 5.16 -2.79 16.28
N PHE A 131 4.53 -1.74 16.82
CA PHE A 131 5.16 -0.80 17.77
C PHE A 131 5.78 -1.48 18.99
N LYS A 132 5.21 -2.60 19.46
CA LYS A 132 5.72 -3.37 20.60
C LYS A 132 6.94 -4.21 20.24
N VAL A 133 6.94 -4.85 19.07
CA VAL A 133 8.15 -5.47 18.49
C VAL A 133 9.18 -4.38 18.25
N LEU A 134 8.70 -3.20 17.84
CA LEU A 134 9.52 -2.10 17.47
C LEU A 134 10.28 -1.52 18.70
N LYS A 135 9.58 -1.22 19.80
CA LYS A 135 10.19 -0.72 21.05
C LYS A 135 11.24 -1.64 21.69
N LYS A 136 11.35 -2.91 21.30
CA LYS A 136 12.37 -3.83 21.84
C LYS A 136 13.76 -3.61 21.26
N GLY A 137 13.90 -2.97 20.09
CA GLY A 137 15.21 -2.62 19.56
C GLY A 137 15.65 -1.23 20.01
N LYS A 138 16.90 -1.11 20.46
CA LYS A 138 17.54 0.18 20.72
C LYS A 138 18.04 0.75 19.37
N ASN A 139 17.84 2.05 19.14
CA ASN A 139 18.35 2.88 18.02
C ASN A 139 17.51 2.97 16.75
N TRP A 140 16.26 3.42 16.85
CA TRP A 140 15.39 3.54 15.68
C TRP A 140 14.95 4.98 15.43
N ILE A 141 15.11 5.40 14.19
CA ILE A 141 14.61 6.68 13.70
C ILE A 141 13.54 6.34 12.67
N LEU A 142 12.28 6.53 13.06
CA LEU A 142 11.14 6.42 12.16
C LEU A 142 11.06 7.74 11.40
N ILE A 143 11.32 7.72 10.09
CA ILE A 143 11.17 8.89 9.22
C ILE A 143 9.89 8.65 8.41
N PRO A 144 8.74 9.20 8.82
CA PRO A 144 7.52 9.12 8.03
C PRO A 144 7.64 10.04 6.80
N ASP A 145 7.13 9.54 5.68
CA ASP A 145 6.85 10.33 4.47
C ASP A 145 5.77 11.38 4.77
#